data_AF-A0AAE3B4K2-F1
#
_entry.id   AF-A0AAE3B4K2-F1
#
_cell.length_a   1.000
_cell.length_b   1.000
_cell.length_c   1.000
_cell.angle_alpha   90.00
_cell.angle_beta   90.00
_cell.angle_gamma   90.00
#
_symmetry.space_group_name_H-M   'P 1'
#
loop_
_entity.id
_entity.type
_entity.pdbx_description
1 polymer ?
#
loop_
_entity_poly.entity_id
_entity_poly.type
_entity_poly.pdbx_seq_one_letter_code
_entity_poly.pdbx_strand_id
1 'polypeptide(L)'
;MAAMRTLRLRCFGPAAAQEGDVFDARSTHILVEDRADGTLVCCYRLMLLDGGSLNQSYAAQFYGLGTLAAFKGRMLELGRFCVAPDRPDPDILRIAWAVMTDFVDREQIHLLFGCASFAGVDTAVHLDAFALLRARHLAPERWSPQVTAPEVFRYAARLRRKPDLRKGWAGMPPLLRTYLMMGGWVSDHAVVDHAMNTLHVFTGLEIAAIPDRRKSLLRALV
;
A
#
# COMPACT_ATOMS: atom_id res chain seq x y z
N MET A 1 17.42 -1.26 13.33
CA MET A 1 17.32 -2.16 12.16
C MET A 1 16.94 -3.59 12.51
N ALA A 2 17.58 -4.27 13.48
CA ALA A 2 17.24 -5.66 13.82
C ALA A 2 15.77 -5.85 14.25
N ALA A 3 15.25 -5.03 15.18
CA ALA A 3 13.86 -5.11 15.65
C ALA A 3 12.84 -4.93 14.50
N MET A 4 13.11 -4.02 13.56
CA MET A 4 12.30 -3.81 12.36
C MET A 4 12.24 -5.08 11.49
N ARG A 5 13.39 -5.70 11.22
CA ARG A 5 13.44 -6.94 10.42
C ARG A 5 12.67 -8.07 11.10
N THR A 6 12.83 -8.21 12.41
CA THR A 6 12.07 -9.19 13.21
C THR A 6 10.57 -8.95 13.10
N LEU A 7 10.10 -7.70 13.23
CA LEU A 7 8.68 -7.39 13.09
C LEU A 7 8.17 -7.71 11.67
N ARG A 8 8.92 -7.34 10.63
CA ARG A 8 8.55 -7.62 9.25
C ARG A 8 8.46 -9.13 8.97
N LEU A 9 9.41 -9.93 9.45
CA LEU A 9 9.37 -11.40 9.36
C LEU A 9 8.12 -11.98 10.03
N ARG A 10 7.69 -11.43 11.16
CA ARG A 10 6.45 -11.86 11.85
C ARG A 10 5.20 -11.54 11.04
N CYS A 11 5.18 -10.42 10.31
CA CYS A 11 4.04 -10.01 9.50
C CYS A 11 3.97 -10.72 8.13
N PHE A 12 5.10 -10.93 7.47
CA PHE A 12 5.16 -11.56 6.15
C PHE A 12 5.32 -13.08 6.19
N GLY A 13 5.68 -13.63 7.35
CA GLY A 13 5.84 -15.06 7.55
C GLY A 13 7.17 -15.61 7.04
N PRO A 14 7.40 -16.92 7.22
CA PRO A 14 8.68 -17.57 6.92
C PRO A 14 9.03 -17.63 5.42
N ALA A 15 8.04 -17.43 4.54
CA ALA A 15 8.27 -17.33 3.09
C ALA A 15 9.15 -16.11 2.74
N ALA A 16 9.13 -15.07 3.56
CA ALA A 16 10.00 -13.89 3.46
C ALA A 16 11.41 -14.15 4.03
N ALA A 17 12.02 -15.31 3.75
CA ALA A 17 13.30 -15.75 4.30
C ALA A 17 14.49 -14.78 4.05
N GLN A 18 14.31 -13.83 3.12
CA GLN A 18 15.15 -12.65 2.95
C GLN A 18 14.33 -11.38 3.19
N GLU A 19 14.01 -11.11 4.46
CA GLU A 19 13.45 -9.82 4.81
C GLU A 19 14.53 -8.74 4.69
N GLY A 20 14.29 -7.85 3.76
CA GLY A 20 15.05 -6.66 3.44
C GLY A 20 15.58 -6.69 2.02
N ASP A 21 15.72 -5.51 1.43
CA ASP A 21 16.05 -5.38 0.01
C ASP A 21 16.87 -4.11 -0.25
N VAL A 22 17.23 -3.88 -1.52
CA VAL A 22 18.02 -2.72 -1.95
C VAL A 22 17.32 -1.38 -1.70
N PHE A 23 16.00 -1.38 -1.55
CA PHE A 23 15.22 -0.17 -1.33
C PHE A 23 15.31 0.30 0.12
N ASP A 24 15.60 -0.58 1.08
CA ASP A 24 15.74 -0.20 2.49
C ASP A 24 16.84 0.85 2.70
N ALA A 25 17.93 0.82 1.93
CA ALA A 25 19.00 1.81 2.04
C ALA A 25 18.61 3.21 1.52
N ARG A 26 17.56 3.29 0.70
CA ARG A 26 17.09 4.52 0.05
C ARG A 26 15.80 5.07 0.66
N SER A 27 15.25 4.39 1.66
CA SER A 27 13.99 4.77 2.29
C SER A 27 14.21 5.40 3.66
N THR A 28 13.34 6.35 3.99
CA THR A 28 13.11 6.75 5.38
C THR A 28 12.28 5.67 6.07
N HIS A 29 12.73 5.17 7.21
CA HIS A 29 12.01 4.16 7.99
C HIS A 29 11.29 4.83 9.14
N ILE A 30 9.99 4.55 9.27
CA ILE A 30 9.18 4.99 10.40
C ILE A 30 8.97 3.80 11.32
N LEU A 31 9.26 4.00 12.60
CA LEU A 31 9.16 3.02 13.67
C LEU A 31 8.21 3.57 14.73
N VAL A 32 7.21 2.79 15.10
CA VAL A 32 6.26 3.12 16.18
C VAL A 32 6.50 2.14 17.31
N GLU A 33 6.86 2.67 18.47
CA GLU A 33 7.18 1.90 19.67
C GLU A 33 6.13 2.15 20.74
N ASP A 34 5.81 1.10 21.49
CA ASP A 34 5.00 1.19 22.70
C ASP A 34 5.80 1.93 23.78
N ARG A 35 5.21 2.98 24.37
CA ARG A 35 5.89 3.79 25.39
C ARG A 35 6.08 3.05 26.72
N ALA A 36 5.26 2.04 27.00
CA ALA A 36 5.31 1.33 28.27
C ALA A 36 6.55 0.42 28.38
N ASP A 37 6.95 -0.22 27.27
CA ASP A 37 8.00 -1.23 27.27
C ASP A 37 9.03 -1.07 26.13
N GLY A 38 8.88 -0.08 25.24
CA GLY A 38 9.76 0.16 24.10
C GLY A 38 9.61 -0.84 22.95
N THR A 39 8.58 -1.70 22.99
CA THR A 39 8.38 -2.72 21.95
C THR A 39 8.00 -2.06 20.64
N LEU A 40 8.66 -2.45 19.54
CA LEU A 40 8.27 -2.01 18.20
C LEU A 40 6.92 -2.65 17.80
N VAL A 41 5.90 -1.82 17.63
CA VAL A 41 4.52 -2.24 17.33
C VAL A 41 4.09 -1.96 15.90
N CYS A 42 4.76 -1.04 15.20
CA CYS A 42 4.57 -0.84 13.76
C CYS A 42 5.86 -0.35 13.10
N CYS A 43 6.07 -0.77 11.86
CA CYS A 43 7.08 -0.17 11.01
C CYS A 43 6.62 -0.08 9.57
N TYR A 44 7.14 0.90 8.85
CA TYR A 44 6.99 1.04 7.41
C TYR A 44 8.13 1.87 6.85
N ARG A 45 8.27 1.86 5.53
CA ARG A 45 9.27 2.67 4.84
C ARG A 45 8.61 3.60 3.83
N LEU A 46 9.26 4.74 3.63
CA LEU A 46 8.86 5.80 2.73
C LEU A 46 10.00 6.10 1.76
N MET A 47 9.73 6.10 0.47
CA MET A 47 10.69 6.47 -0.57
C MET A 47 10.17 7.66 -1.38
N LEU A 48 10.90 8.77 -1.31
CA LEU A 48 10.61 9.97 -2.07
C LEU A 48 11.05 9.80 -3.53
N LEU A 49 10.13 10.07 -4.45
CA LEU A 49 10.29 9.84 -5.88
C LEU A 49 9.62 10.98 -6.67
N ASP A 50 9.84 10.98 -7.97
CA ASP A 50 9.16 11.79 -8.95
C ASP A 50 9.01 11.02 -10.27
N GLY A 51 8.43 11.64 -11.29
CA GLY A 51 8.25 11.00 -12.60
C GLY A 51 9.55 10.50 -13.25
N GLY A 52 10.70 11.13 -12.96
CA GLY A 52 12.00 10.75 -13.54
C GLY A 52 12.69 9.60 -12.81
N SER A 53 12.35 9.39 -11.53
CA SER A 53 12.94 8.35 -10.67
C SER A 53 12.01 7.18 -10.38
N LEU A 54 10.79 7.21 -10.90
CA LEU A 54 9.74 6.23 -10.61
C LEU A 54 10.11 4.78 -10.96
N ASN A 55 10.95 4.58 -11.98
CA ASN A 55 11.47 3.25 -12.36
C ASN A 55 12.40 2.63 -11.29
N GLN A 56 12.85 3.44 -10.32
CA GLN A 56 13.71 3.01 -9.21
C GLN A 56 12.90 2.63 -7.96
N SER A 57 11.57 2.59 -8.04
CA SER A 57 10.66 2.22 -6.95
C SER A 57 10.51 0.70 -6.82
N TYR A 58 10.03 0.24 -5.67
CA TYR A 58 9.70 -1.17 -5.47
C TYR A 58 8.58 -1.61 -6.41
N ALA A 59 7.55 -0.80 -6.58
CA ALA A 59 6.40 -1.08 -7.43
C ALA A 59 6.78 -1.26 -8.91
N ALA A 60 7.79 -0.54 -9.40
CA ALA A 60 8.27 -0.64 -10.78
C ALA A 60 8.81 -2.03 -11.15
N GLN A 61 9.14 -2.87 -10.17
CA GLN A 61 9.52 -4.28 -10.42
C GLN A 61 8.34 -5.12 -10.93
N PHE A 62 7.11 -4.72 -10.63
CA PHE A 62 5.90 -5.51 -10.90
C PHE A 62 4.90 -4.81 -11.82
N TYR A 63 4.97 -3.48 -11.90
CA TYR A 63 4.04 -2.66 -12.65
C TYR A 63 4.78 -1.77 -13.66
N GLY A 64 4.23 -1.65 -14.86
CA GLY A 64 4.67 -0.69 -15.86
C GLY A 64 4.15 0.70 -15.51
N LEU A 65 5.01 1.56 -14.96
CA LEU A 65 4.64 2.89 -14.45
C LEU A 65 4.84 4.03 -15.46
N GLY A 66 4.96 3.71 -16.76
CA GLY A 66 5.25 4.71 -17.80
C GLY A 66 4.18 5.81 -17.92
N THR A 67 2.91 5.46 -17.74
CA THR A 67 1.79 6.43 -17.70
C THR A 67 1.88 7.34 -16.47
N LEU A 68 2.23 6.77 -15.32
CA LEU A 68 2.35 7.49 -14.05
C LEU A 68 3.57 8.41 -14.01
N ALA A 69 4.62 8.13 -14.79
CA ALA A 69 5.80 8.99 -14.91
C ALA A 69 5.48 10.41 -15.41
N ALA A 70 4.33 10.61 -16.07
CA ALA A 70 3.87 11.93 -16.51
C ALA A 70 3.25 12.77 -15.38
N PHE A 71 2.95 12.19 -14.21
CA PHE A 71 2.35 12.89 -13.08
C PHE A 71 3.30 13.96 -12.54
N LYS A 72 2.78 15.17 -12.29
CA LYS A 72 3.56 16.32 -11.85
C LYS A 72 3.54 16.45 -10.33
N GLY A 73 4.72 16.63 -9.75
CA GLY A 73 4.90 16.78 -8.31
C GLY A 73 5.64 15.61 -7.68
N ARG A 74 5.94 15.75 -6.39
CA ARG A 74 6.64 14.73 -5.62
C ARG A 74 5.71 13.56 -5.30
N MET A 75 6.26 12.37 -5.37
CA MET A 75 5.58 11.12 -5.08
C MET A 75 6.23 10.44 -3.88
N LEU A 76 5.46 9.66 -3.15
CA LEU A 76 5.97 8.92 -2.01
C LEU A 76 5.49 7.47 -2.10
N GLU A 77 6.45 6.57 -2.30
CA GLU A 77 6.17 5.14 -2.20
C GLU A 77 6.14 4.72 -0.73
N LEU A 78 5.02 4.16 -0.30
CA LEU A 78 4.88 3.51 0.99
C LEU A 78 5.03 2.00 0.80
N GLY A 79 5.92 1.39 1.58
CA GLY A 79 6.17 -0.03 1.55
C GLY A 79 6.42 -0.64 2.92
N ARG A 80 6.46 -1.97 2.96
CA ARG A 80 6.78 -2.77 4.16
C ARG A 80 5.98 -2.37 5.41
N PHE A 81 4.70 -2.03 5.22
CA PHE A 81 3.82 -1.62 6.31
C PHE A 81 3.42 -2.83 7.15
N CYS A 82 3.92 -2.88 8.38
CA CYS A 82 3.79 -3.98 9.30
C CYS A 82 3.26 -3.47 10.64
N VAL A 83 2.19 -4.08 11.13
CA VAL A 83 1.67 -3.87 12.48
C VAL A 83 1.82 -5.19 13.23
N ALA A 84 2.28 -5.13 14.48
CA ALA A 84 2.51 -6.29 15.31
C ALA A 84 1.22 -7.14 15.43
N PRO A 85 1.23 -8.41 14.99
CA PRO A 85 0.01 -9.21 14.88
C PRO A 85 -0.59 -9.58 16.25
N ASP A 86 0.22 -9.53 17.31
CA ASP A 86 -0.15 -9.79 18.70
C ASP A 86 -0.54 -8.53 19.49
N ARG A 87 -0.48 -7.34 18.87
CA ARG A 87 -0.93 -6.07 19.47
C ARG A 87 -1.94 -5.36 18.56
N PRO A 88 -3.17 -5.89 18.43
CA PRO A 88 -4.20 -5.24 17.65
C PRO A 88 -4.68 -3.98 18.39
N ASP A 89 -4.13 -2.83 18.00
CA ASP A 89 -4.56 -1.52 18.50
C ASP A 89 -4.86 -0.59 17.31
N PRO A 90 -6.12 -0.12 17.16
CA PRO A 90 -6.50 0.85 16.13
C PRO A 90 -5.67 2.15 16.16
N ASP A 91 -5.16 2.55 17.33
CA ASP A 91 -4.38 3.76 17.49
C ASP A 91 -3.01 3.67 16.83
N ILE A 92 -2.44 2.47 16.69
CA ILE A 92 -1.18 2.27 15.94
C ILE A 92 -1.33 2.76 14.49
N LEU A 93 -2.43 2.38 13.82
CA LEU A 93 -2.69 2.79 12.44
C LEU A 93 -2.96 4.29 12.38
N ARG A 94 -3.68 4.85 13.37
CA ARG A 94 -3.95 6.30 13.43
C ARG A 94 -2.68 7.11 13.58
N ILE A 95 -1.77 6.71 14.47
CA ILE A 95 -0.45 7.34 14.66
C ILE A 95 0.39 7.21 13.37
N ALA A 96 0.41 6.03 12.75
CA ALA A 96 1.15 5.83 11.50
C ALA A 96 0.68 6.79 10.40
N TRP A 97 -0.64 6.99 10.27
CA TRP A 97 -1.22 7.96 9.33
C TRP A 97 -0.96 9.41 9.71
N ALA A 98 -0.94 9.74 11.01
CA ALA A 98 -0.61 11.06 11.52
C ALA A 98 0.82 11.45 11.09
N VAL A 99 1.81 10.60 11.38
CA VAL A 99 3.21 10.78 10.98
C VAL A 99 3.35 10.87 9.46
N MET A 100 2.62 10.04 8.71
CA MET A 100 2.64 10.10 7.25
C MET A 100 2.06 11.40 6.72
N THR A 101 1.05 11.97 7.38
CA THR A 101 0.43 13.24 6.98
C THR A 101 1.40 14.41 7.19
N ASP A 102 2.09 14.44 8.33
CA ASP A 102 3.17 15.42 8.57
C ASP A 102 4.28 15.30 7.52
N PHE A 103 4.70 14.07 7.21
CA PHE A 103 5.71 13.84 6.16
C PHE A 103 5.23 14.33 4.78
N VAL A 104 3.97 14.05 4.43
CA VAL A 104 3.33 14.50 3.18
C VAL A 104 3.32 16.02 3.08
N ASP A 105 2.91 16.70 4.14
CA ASP A 105 2.83 18.16 4.17
C ASP A 105 4.23 18.79 4.11
N ARG A 106 5.19 18.27 4.90
CA ARG A 106 6.58 18.75 4.93
C ARG A 106 7.29 18.57 3.61
N GLU A 107 7.16 17.40 2.98
CA GLU A 107 7.83 17.10 1.71
C GLU A 107 7.03 17.54 0.48
N GLN A 108 5.86 18.16 0.67
CA GLN A 108 4.98 18.63 -0.41
C GLN A 108 4.64 17.50 -1.39
N ILE A 109 4.23 16.35 -0.85
CA ILE A 109 3.86 15.17 -1.64
C ILE A 109 2.52 15.40 -2.32
N HIS A 110 2.42 14.98 -3.58
CA HIS A 110 1.23 15.11 -4.41
C HIS A 110 0.57 13.74 -4.68
N LEU A 111 1.34 12.67 -4.65
CA LEU A 111 0.86 11.29 -4.84
C LEU A 111 1.49 10.34 -3.82
N LEU A 112 0.65 9.65 -3.05
CA LEU A 112 1.03 8.45 -2.31
C LEU A 112 0.80 7.23 -3.18
N PHE A 113 1.73 6.29 -3.21
CA PHE A 113 1.52 5.02 -3.90
C PHE A 113 2.24 3.85 -3.26
N GLY A 114 1.93 2.64 -3.70
CA GLY A 114 2.62 1.43 -3.26
C GLY A 114 1.90 0.15 -3.71
N CYS A 115 2.31 -0.97 -3.13
CA CYS A 115 1.70 -2.27 -3.36
C CYS A 115 0.87 -2.68 -2.14
N ALA A 116 -0.43 -2.81 -2.32
CA ALA A 116 -1.32 -3.32 -1.27
C ALA A 116 -1.51 -4.83 -1.43
N SER A 117 -1.09 -5.59 -0.42
CA SER A 117 -1.10 -7.05 -0.46
C SER A 117 -2.31 -7.66 0.23
N PHE A 118 -2.89 -8.67 -0.42
CA PHE A 118 -3.84 -9.64 0.09
C PHE A 118 -3.08 -10.91 0.47
N ALA A 119 -3.46 -11.55 1.59
CA ALA A 119 -2.81 -12.75 2.06
C ALA A 119 -3.10 -13.96 1.15
N GLY A 120 -2.07 -14.75 0.86
CA GLY A 120 -2.16 -15.93 0.00
C GLY A 120 -2.14 -15.61 -1.49
N VAL A 121 -1.88 -16.65 -2.29
CA VAL A 121 -1.90 -16.59 -3.77
C VAL A 121 -3.22 -17.06 -4.39
N ASP A 122 -4.14 -17.62 -3.58
CA ASP A 122 -5.45 -18.05 -4.07
C ASP A 122 -6.36 -16.84 -4.33
N THR A 123 -6.69 -16.62 -5.59
CA THR A 123 -7.61 -15.53 -6.00
C THR A 123 -9.05 -15.77 -5.56
N ALA A 124 -9.46 -17.03 -5.36
CA ALA A 124 -10.84 -17.41 -5.09
C ALA A 124 -11.35 -16.86 -3.76
N VAL A 125 -10.48 -16.75 -2.75
CA VAL A 125 -10.85 -16.23 -1.42
C VAL A 125 -11.08 -14.71 -1.42
N HIS A 126 -10.59 -14.01 -2.44
CA HIS A 126 -10.62 -12.54 -2.54
C HIS A 126 -11.58 -12.00 -3.62
N LEU A 127 -12.40 -12.86 -4.23
CA LEU A 127 -13.22 -12.48 -5.40
C LEU A 127 -14.17 -11.32 -5.16
N ASP A 128 -14.81 -11.23 -3.99
CA ASP A 128 -15.71 -10.11 -3.67
C ASP A 128 -14.93 -8.79 -3.46
N ALA A 129 -13.69 -8.86 -2.93
CA ALA A 129 -12.83 -7.69 -2.82
C ALA A 129 -12.37 -7.21 -4.20
N PHE A 130 -11.89 -8.11 -5.07
CA PHE A 130 -11.51 -7.77 -6.44
C PHE A 130 -12.69 -7.27 -7.28
N ALA A 131 -13.89 -7.84 -7.11
CA ALA A 131 -15.10 -7.34 -7.75
C ALA A 131 -15.46 -5.92 -7.28
N LEU A 132 -15.24 -5.60 -6.01
CA LEU A 132 -15.42 -4.26 -5.45
C LEU A 132 -14.41 -3.26 -6.02
N LEU A 133 -13.13 -3.64 -6.08
CA LEU A 133 -12.07 -2.84 -6.69
C LEU A 133 -12.40 -2.49 -8.15
N ARG A 134 -12.75 -3.50 -8.95
CA ARG A 134 -13.19 -3.33 -10.34
C ARG A 134 -14.35 -2.35 -10.46
N ALA A 135 -15.33 -2.45 -9.58
CA ALA A 135 -16.56 -1.69 -9.70
C ALA A 135 -16.42 -0.21 -9.34
N ARG A 136 -15.44 0.17 -8.51
CA ARG A 136 -15.42 1.50 -7.86
C ARG A 136 -14.06 2.18 -7.76
N HIS A 137 -12.96 1.46 -7.96
CA HIS A 137 -11.64 1.92 -7.53
C HIS A 137 -10.55 1.73 -8.58
N LEU A 138 -10.87 1.44 -9.84
CA LEU A 138 -9.85 1.36 -10.89
C LEU A 138 -9.20 2.73 -11.11
N ALA A 139 -7.89 2.70 -11.39
CA ALA A 139 -7.11 3.86 -11.75
C ALA A 139 -7.76 4.62 -12.93
N PRO A 140 -7.70 5.97 -12.92
CA PRO A 140 -7.95 6.75 -14.13
C PRO A 140 -7.02 6.28 -15.26
N GLU A 141 -7.51 6.26 -16.51
CA GLU A 141 -6.75 5.75 -17.66
C GLU A 141 -5.37 6.38 -17.78
N ARG A 142 -5.26 7.69 -17.59
CA ARG A 142 -3.99 8.45 -17.60
C ARG A 142 -2.96 7.98 -16.58
N TRP A 143 -3.38 7.36 -15.47
CA TRP A 143 -2.52 6.87 -14.38
C TRP A 143 -2.48 5.34 -14.28
N SER A 144 -3.14 4.64 -15.20
CA SER A 144 -3.31 3.19 -15.11
C SER A 144 -1.97 2.46 -15.28
N PRO A 145 -1.53 1.68 -14.27
CA PRO A 145 -0.31 0.88 -14.37
C PRO A 145 -0.47 -0.25 -15.38
N GLN A 146 0.56 -0.47 -16.19
CA GLN A 146 0.59 -1.56 -17.18
C GLN A 146 1.05 -2.87 -16.54
N VAL A 147 0.66 -4.00 -17.14
CA VAL A 147 1.12 -5.33 -16.71
C VAL A 147 2.55 -5.57 -17.21
N THR A 148 3.49 -5.74 -16.28
CA THR A 148 4.87 -6.17 -16.59
C THR A 148 5.28 -7.42 -15.82
N ALA A 149 4.63 -7.72 -14.70
CA ALA A 149 4.85 -8.95 -13.95
C ALA A 149 4.50 -10.21 -14.77
N PRO A 150 5.21 -11.33 -14.56
CA PRO A 150 5.03 -12.56 -15.32
C PRO A 150 3.68 -13.24 -15.03
N GLU A 151 3.18 -13.14 -13.79
CA GLU A 151 1.93 -13.76 -13.38
C GLU A 151 0.99 -12.74 -12.73
N VAL A 152 -0.21 -12.61 -13.29
CA VAL A 152 -1.23 -11.67 -12.81
C VAL A 152 -2.64 -12.24 -12.87
N PHE A 153 -3.46 -11.85 -11.89
CA PHE A 153 -4.90 -11.98 -11.94
C PHE A 153 -5.54 -10.69 -12.47
N ARG A 154 -5.92 -10.70 -13.76
CA ARG A 154 -6.61 -9.58 -14.44
C ARG A 154 -8.08 -9.47 -14.04
N TYR A 155 -8.36 -9.15 -12.78
CA TYR A 155 -9.70 -9.17 -12.22
C TYR A 155 -10.66 -8.21 -12.92
N ALA A 156 -10.21 -7.05 -13.40
CA ALA A 156 -11.06 -6.11 -14.11
C ALA A 156 -11.63 -6.70 -15.41
N ALA A 157 -10.79 -7.45 -16.13
CA ALA A 157 -11.15 -8.13 -17.36
C ALA A 157 -11.94 -9.43 -17.11
N ARG A 158 -11.57 -10.22 -16.10
CA ARG A 158 -12.14 -11.55 -15.84
C ARG A 158 -13.44 -11.53 -15.05
N LEU A 159 -13.60 -10.65 -14.08
CA LEU A 159 -14.79 -10.65 -13.22
C LEU A 159 -15.97 -9.97 -13.92
N ARG A 160 -17.11 -10.66 -13.92
CA ARG A 160 -18.41 -10.15 -14.40
C ARG A 160 -19.47 -10.07 -13.30
N ARG A 161 -19.16 -10.58 -12.10
CA ARG A 161 -20.04 -10.58 -10.94
C ARG A 161 -20.16 -9.19 -10.29
N LYS A 162 -21.30 -8.92 -9.66
CA LYS A 162 -21.42 -7.82 -8.70
C LYS A 162 -20.78 -8.26 -7.37
N PRO A 163 -20.05 -7.37 -6.68
CA PRO A 163 -19.48 -7.69 -5.37
C PRO A 163 -20.59 -7.77 -4.30
N ASP A 164 -20.47 -8.73 -3.39
CA ASP A 164 -21.04 -8.55 -2.06
C ASP A 164 -20.23 -7.47 -1.35
N LEU A 165 -20.83 -6.30 -1.11
CA LEU A 165 -20.13 -5.15 -0.53
C LEU A 165 -19.60 -5.43 0.88
N ARG A 166 -20.33 -6.21 1.69
CA ARG A 166 -19.92 -6.51 3.06
C ARG A 166 -18.70 -7.42 3.05
N LYS A 167 -18.73 -8.47 2.22
CA LYS A 167 -17.58 -9.38 2.05
C LYS A 167 -16.40 -8.67 1.41
N GLY A 168 -16.63 -7.85 0.39
CA GLY A 168 -15.59 -7.10 -0.30
C GLY A 168 -14.82 -6.16 0.62
N TRP A 169 -15.51 -5.43 1.51
CA TRP A 169 -14.85 -4.59 2.52
C TRP A 169 -14.21 -5.40 3.65
N ALA A 170 -14.80 -6.51 4.06
CA ALA A 170 -14.23 -7.37 5.10
C ALA A 170 -12.94 -8.08 4.64
N GLY A 171 -12.86 -8.44 3.36
CA GLY A 171 -11.66 -9.03 2.75
C GLY A 171 -10.60 -8.02 2.28
N MET A 172 -10.85 -6.71 2.45
CA MET A 172 -9.92 -5.68 2.02
C MET A 172 -8.77 -5.52 3.03
N PRO A 173 -7.50 -5.49 2.60
CA PRO A 173 -6.38 -5.16 3.47
C PRO A 173 -6.63 -3.81 4.19
N PRO A 174 -6.39 -3.70 5.51
CA PRO A 174 -6.75 -2.51 6.28
C PRO A 174 -6.16 -1.21 5.73
N LEU A 175 -4.90 -1.24 5.29
CA LEU A 175 -4.25 -0.08 4.70
C LEU A 175 -4.92 0.32 3.37
N LEU A 176 -5.16 -0.64 2.48
CA LEU A 176 -5.84 -0.40 1.21
C LEU A 176 -7.22 0.18 1.43
N ARG A 177 -7.99 -0.36 2.38
CA ARG A 177 -9.31 0.18 2.73
C ARG A 177 -9.23 1.67 3.07
N THR A 178 -8.23 2.10 3.84
CA THR A 178 -8.05 3.53 4.17
C THR A 178 -7.72 4.36 2.93
N TYR A 179 -6.83 3.89 2.04
CA TYR A 179 -6.55 4.55 0.75
C TYR A 179 -7.84 4.75 -0.06
N LEU A 180 -8.60 3.68 -0.28
CA LEU A 180 -9.84 3.72 -1.07
C LEU A 180 -10.87 4.69 -0.49
N MET A 181 -11.00 4.71 0.84
CA MET A 181 -11.89 5.62 1.53
C MET A 181 -11.44 7.09 1.40
N MET A 182 -10.16 7.36 1.09
CA MET A 182 -9.61 8.69 0.83
C MET A 182 -9.61 9.09 -0.65
N GLY A 183 -10.25 8.31 -1.53
CA GLY A 183 -10.26 8.57 -2.97
C GLY A 183 -9.13 7.86 -3.71
N GLY A 184 -8.45 6.91 -3.06
CA GLY A 184 -7.44 6.08 -3.68
C GLY A 184 -8.02 5.13 -4.72
N TRP A 185 -7.14 4.70 -5.61
CA TRP A 185 -7.43 3.84 -6.75
C TRP A 185 -6.38 2.73 -6.88
N VAL A 186 -6.67 1.72 -7.69
CA VAL A 186 -5.84 0.53 -7.87
C VAL A 186 -5.64 0.17 -9.34
N SER A 187 -4.62 -0.65 -9.63
CA SER A 187 -4.45 -1.30 -10.93
C SER A 187 -5.67 -2.15 -11.32
N ASP A 188 -5.77 -2.55 -12.58
CA ASP A 188 -6.85 -3.42 -13.09
C ASP A 188 -6.56 -4.94 -12.92
N HIS A 189 -5.40 -5.23 -12.34
CA HIS A 189 -4.86 -6.56 -12.10
C HIS A 189 -4.16 -6.64 -10.74
N ALA A 190 -4.12 -7.84 -10.18
CA ALA A 190 -3.29 -8.18 -9.04
C ALA A 190 -2.10 -9.03 -9.52
N VAL A 191 -0.91 -8.77 -8.98
CA VAL A 191 0.30 -9.54 -9.20
C VAL A 191 0.34 -10.71 -8.23
N VAL A 192 0.71 -11.90 -8.73
CA VAL A 192 0.92 -13.08 -7.90
C VAL A 192 2.37 -13.10 -7.43
N ASP A 193 2.57 -12.96 -6.13
CA ASP A 193 3.89 -13.00 -5.49
C ASP A 193 4.02 -14.25 -4.63
N HIS A 194 4.61 -15.30 -5.22
CA HIS A 194 4.86 -16.58 -4.55
C HIS A 194 5.92 -16.48 -3.46
N ALA A 195 6.87 -15.54 -3.57
CA ALA A 195 7.93 -15.38 -2.57
C ALA A 195 7.36 -14.82 -1.26
N MET A 196 6.40 -13.89 -1.36
CA MET A 196 5.72 -13.33 -0.20
C MET A 196 4.43 -14.08 0.16
N ASN A 197 4.00 -15.05 -0.65
CA ASN A 197 2.70 -15.71 -0.56
C ASN A 197 1.54 -14.68 -0.51
N THR A 198 1.52 -13.77 -1.48
CA THR A 198 0.49 -12.70 -1.57
C THR A 198 0.00 -12.48 -2.98
N LEU A 199 -1.19 -11.90 -3.08
CA LEU A 199 -1.65 -11.17 -4.26
C LEU A 199 -1.54 -9.69 -3.94
N HIS A 200 -0.87 -8.87 -4.75
CA HIS A 200 -0.85 -7.43 -4.50
C HIS A 200 -1.37 -6.62 -5.68
N VAL A 201 -1.97 -5.47 -5.39
CA VAL A 201 -2.42 -4.49 -6.38
C VAL A 201 -1.60 -3.22 -6.24
N PHE A 202 -1.32 -2.56 -7.36
CA PHE A 202 -0.82 -1.19 -7.29
C PHE A 202 -1.91 -0.34 -6.65
N THR A 203 -1.54 0.57 -5.77
CA THR A 203 -2.45 1.51 -5.11
C THR A 203 -1.89 2.91 -5.24
N GLY A 204 -2.73 3.87 -5.65
CA GLY A 204 -2.39 5.29 -5.74
C GLY A 204 -3.41 6.15 -5.02
N LEU A 205 -2.97 7.27 -4.45
CA LEU A 205 -3.81 8.28 -3.81
C LEU A 205 -3.24 9.67 -4.06
N GLU A 206 -3.96 10.45 -4.86
CA GLU A 206 -3.64 11.87 -5.08
C GLU A 206 -4.01 12.65 -3.81
N ILE A 207 -3.06 13.40 -3.24
CA ILE A 207 -3.28 14.14 -1.98
C ILE A 207 -4.41 15.16 -2.13
N ALA A 208 -4.56 15.74 -3.33
CA ALA A 208 -5.64 16.65 -3.67
C ALA A 208 -7.02 15.99 -3.62
N ALA A 209 -7.12 14.68 -3.86
CA ALA A 209 -8.39 13.93 -3.85
C ALA A 209 -8.88 13.61 -2.43
N ILE A 210 -8.02 13.73 -1.41
CA ILE A 210 -8.40 13.44 -0.02
C ILE A 210 -9.46 14.45 0.43
N PRO A 211 -10.64 14.02 0.92
CA PRO A 211 -11.66 14.92 1.45
C PRO A 211 -11.12 15.76 2.61
N ASP A 212 -11.45 17.06 2.66
CA ASP A 212 -10.88 17.99 3.65
C ASP A 212 -11.16 17.59 5.10
N ARG A 213 -12.36 17.08 5.38
CA ARG A 213 -12.69 16.53 6.71
C ARG A 213 -11.72 15.44 7.15
N ARG A 214 -11.23 14.63 6.21
CA ARG A 214 -10.24 13.58 6.51
C ARG A 214 -8.85 14.15 6.70
N LYS A 215 -8.44 15.12 5.87
CA LYS A 215 -7.17 15.84 6.07
C LYS A 215 -7.10 16.44 7.49
N SER A 216 -8.18 17.09 7.93
CA SER A 216 -8.26 17.66 9.28
C SER A 216 -8.13 16.60 10.38
N LEU A 217 -8.81 15.45 10.25
CA LEU A 217 -8.71 14.37 11.24
C LEU A 217 -7.32 13.75 11.32
N LEU A 218 -6.63 13.62 10.18
CA LEU A 218 -5.28 13.06 10.13
C LEU A 218 -4.25 14.03 10.72
N ARG A 219 -4.43 15.33 10.48
CA ARG A 219 -3.59 16.40 11.04
C ARG A 219 -3.83 16.66 12.52
N ALA A 220 -5.00 16.34 13.06
CA ALA A 220 -5.31 16.56 14.48
C ALA A 220 -4.50 15.67 15.46
N LEU A 221 -3.69 14.75 14.94
CA LEU A 221 -2.88 13.81 15.70
C LEU A 221 -1.38 14.17 15.72
N VAL A 222 -0.99 15.26 15.04
CA VAL A 222 0.39 15.77 14.96
C VAL A 222 0.45 17.23 15.38
#